data_AF-A0A520TUD7-F1
#
_entry.id   AF-A0A520TUD7-F1
#
_cell.length_a   1.000
_cell.length_b   1.000
_cell.length_c   1.000
_cell.angle_alpha   90.00
_cell.angle_beta   90.00
_cell.angle_gamma   90.00
#
_symmetry.space_group_name_H-M   'P 1'
#
loop_
_entity.id
_entity.type
_entity.pdbx_description
1 polymer ?
#
loop_
_entity_poly.entity_id
_entity_poly.type
_entity_poly.pdbx_seq_one_letter_code
_entity_poly.pdbx_strand_id
1 'polypeptide(L)' 'MGLGGISIWQLLIVLVIILLLVGPKRLKSLGSEMGNFLKNFRKAIDDKQEDKKE' A
#
# COMPACT_ATOMS: atom_id res chain seq x y z
N MET A 1 -26.43 11.91 5.78
CA MET A 1 -25.28 11.99 4.85
C MET A 1 -24.11 11.22 5.46
N GLY A 2 -24.19 9.90 5.48
CA GLY A 2 -23.15 9.05 6.05
C GLY A 2 -22.20 8.53 4.97
N LEU A 3 -21.00 8.12 5.37
CA LEU A 3 -19.99 7.45 4.54
C LEU A 3 -20.46 6.11 3.91
N GLY A 4 -21.73 5.72 4.09
CA GLY A 4 -22.34 4.51 3.54
C GLY A 4 -22.79 4.60 2.08
N GLY A 5 -22.53 5.72 1.39
CA GLY A 5 -22.79 5.90 -0.04
C GLY A 5 -21.60 5.58 -0.96
N ILE A 6 -20.42 5.28 -0.39
CA ILE A 6 -19.25 4.86 -1.17
C ILE A 6 -19.39 3.36 -1.41
N SER A 7 -20.05 3.00 -2.51
CA SER A 7 -20.11 1.62 -2.96
C SER A 7 -18.71 1.15 -3.35
N ILE A 8 -18.38 -0.11 -3.02
CA ILE A 8 -17.13 -0.77 -3.44
C ILE A 8 -16.89 -0.60 -4.95
N TRP A 9 -17.99 -0.55 -5.72
CA TRP A 9 -17.97 -0.34 -7.17
C TRP A 9 -17.46 1.04 -7.59
N GLN A 10 -17.79 2.09 -6.84
CA GLN A 10 -17.28 3.43 -7.12
C GLN A 10 -15.79 3.52 -6.80
N LEU A 11 -15.33 2.89 -5.71
CA LEU A 11 -13.90 2.81 -5.40
C LEU A 11 -13.10 2.09 -6.49
N LEU A 12 -13.63 0.99 -7.05
CA LEU A 12 -12.99 0.30 -8.17
C LEU A 12 -12.89 1.18 -9.42
N ILE A 13 -13.95 1.91 -9.78
CA ILE A 13 -13.95 2.83 -10.92
C ILE A 13 -12.91 3.95 -10.72
N VAL A 14 -12.89 4.56 -9.54
CA VAL A 14 -11.90 5.59 -9.20
C VAL A 14 -10.48 5.03 -9.24
N LEU A 15 -10.27 3.83 -8.71
CA LEU A 15 -8.97 3.15 -8.75
C LEU A 15 -8.50 2.93 -10.19
N VAL A 16 -9.37 2.47 -11.09
CA VAL A 16 -9.05 2.29 -12.51
C VAL A 16 -8.65 3.62 -13.16
N ILE A 17 -9.37 4.70 -12.89
CA ILE A 17 -9.02 6.02 -13.41
C ILE A 17 -7.65 6.46 -12.92
N ILE A 18 -7.35 6.29 -11.62
CA ILE A 18 -6.03 6.61 -11.04
C ILE A 18 -4.94 5.77 -11.70
N LEU A 19 -5.18 4.48 -11.92
CA LEU A 19 -4.25 3.57 -12.59
C LEU A 19 -3.94 4.00 -14.03
N LEU A 20 -4.95 4.50 -14.76
CA LEU A 20 -4.78 5.00 -16.13
C LEU A 20 -3.99 6.31 -16.16
N LEU A 21 -4.25 7.23 -15.21
CA LEU A 21 -3.55 8.52 -15.13
C LEU A 21 -2.07 8.36 -14.72
N VAL A 22 -1.81 7.53 -13.72
CA VAL A 22 -0.45 7.28 -13.21
C VAL A 22 0.31 6.35 -14.17
N GLY A 23 -0.40 5.43 -14.82
CA GLY A 23 0.16 4.37 -15.64
C GLY A 23 0.72 3.21 -14.79
N PRO A 24 0.52 1.96 -15.22
CA PRO A 24 0.91 0.77 -14.45
C PRO A 24 2.43 0.68 -14.21
N LYS A 25 3.24 1.25 -15.11
CA LYS A 25 4.71 1.27 -14.98
C LYS A 25 5.18 2.13 -13.80
N ARG A 26 4.58 3.31 -13.60
CA ARG A 26 4.94 4.18 -12.47
C ARG A 26 4.43 3.62 -11.16
N LEU A 27 3.22 3.05 -11.15
CA LEU A 27 2.70 2.38 -9.96
C LEU A 27 3.60 1.20 -9.55
N LYS A 28 4.12 0.42 -10.49
CA LYS A 28 5.05 -0.68 -10.20
C LYS A 28 6.38 -0.18 -9.62
N SER A 29 6.99 0.87 -10.18
CA SER A 29 8.24 1.44 -9.65
C SER A 29 8.06 1.96 -8.23
N LEU A 30 7.03 2.80 -8.02
CA LEU A 30 6.71 3.36 -6.71
C LEU A 30 6.34 2.26 -5.71
N GLY A 31 5.55 1.28 -6.13
CA GLY A 31 5.16 0.14 -5.31
C GLY A 31 6.36 -0.74 -4.91
N SER A 32 7.33 -0.93 -5.80
CA SER A 32 8.56 -1.67 -5.48
C SER A 32 9.48 -0.90 -4.53
N GLU A 33 9.63 0.41 -4.72
CA GLU A 33 10.44 1.27 -3.84
C GLU A 33 9.83 1.35 -2.43
N MET A 34 8.52 1.60 -2.34
CA MET A 34 7.82 1.61 -1.07
C MET A 34 7.74 0.21 -0.45
N GLY A 35 7.54 -0.83 -1.26
CA GLY A 35 7.50 -2.21 -0.79
C GLY A 35 8.81 -2.66 -0.15
N ASN A 36 9.95 -2.30 -0.75
CA ASN A 36 11.26 -2.56 -0.15
C ASN A 36 11.46 -1.80 1.17
N PHE A 37 11.04 -0.54 1.23
CA PHE A 37 11.09 0.24 2.46
C PHE A 37 10.23 -0.38 3.58
N LEU A 38 8.98 -0.72 3.29
CA LEU A 38 8.08 -1.37 4.25
C LEU A 38 8.60 -2.76 4.68
N LYS A 39 9.20 -3.53 3.77
CA LYS A 39 9.80 -4.84 4.10
C LYS A 39 10.96 -4.70 5.08
N ASN A 40 11.83 -3.72 4.85
CA ASN A 40 12.96 -3.45 5.74
C ASN A 40 12.49 -2.90 7.10
N PHE A 41 11.48 -2.03 7.09
CA PHE A 41 10.84 -1.52 8.31
C PHE A 41 10.21 -2.65 9.14
N ARG A 42 9.49 -3.57 8.49
CA ARG A 42 8.91 -4.75 9.15
C ARG A 42 9.98 -5.63 9.78
N LYS A 43 11.06 -5.92 9.05
CA LYS A 43 12.19 -6.70 9.58
C LYS A 43 12.82 -6.06 10.81
N ALA A 44 13.09 -4.76 10.78
CA ALA A 44 13.69 -4.05 11.91
C ALA A 44 12.80 -4.03 13.16
N ILE A 45 11.47 -4.06 12.97
CA ILE A 45 10.52 -4.20 14.09
C ILE A 45 10.55 -5.61 14.65
N ASP A 46 10.59 -6.63 13.79
CA ASP A 46 10.59 -8.05 14.15
C ASP A 46 11.86 -8.42 14.93
N ASP A 47 13.03 -7.99 14.42
CA ASP A 47 14.35 -8.14 15.03
C ASP A 47 14.40 -7.53 16.44
N LYS A 48 13.85 -6.32 16.60
CA LYS A 48 13.68 -5.67 17.92
C LYS A 48 12.76 -6.42 18.89
N GLN A 49 11.87 -7.27 18.41
CA GLN A 49 11.01 -8.08 19.29
C GLN A 49 11.69 -9.39 19.67
N GLU A 50 12.54 -9.96 18.81
CA GLU A 50 13.35 -11.14 19.14
C GLU A 50 14.44 -10.80 20.17
N ASP A 51 15.11 -9.66 20.05
CA ASP A 51 16.08 -9.15 21.05
C ASP A 51 15.49 -8.93 22.46
N LYS A 52 14.15 -8.90 22.58
CA LYS A 52 13.45 -8.67 23.86
C LYS A 52 13.01 -9.97 24.55
N LYS A 53 13.29 -11.13 23.96
CA LYS A 53 12.90 -12.45 24.45
C LYS A 53 14.06 -13.35 24.92
N GLU A 54 15.30 -12.86 24.83
CA GLU A 54 16.46 -13.35 25.60
C GLU A 54 16.71 -12.46 26.83
#